data_AF-U3U439-F1
#
_entry.id   AF-U3U439-F1
#
_cell.length_a   1.000
_cell.length_b   1.000
_cell.length_c   1.000
_cell.angle_alpha   90.00
_cell.angle_beta   90.00
_cell.angle_gamma   90.00
#
_symmetry.space_group_name_H-M   'P 1'
#
loop_
_entity.id
_entity.type
_entity.pdbx_description
1 polymer ?
#
loop_
_entity_poly.entity_id
_entity_poly.type
_entity_poly.pdbx_seq_one_letter_code
_entity_poly.pdbx_strand_id
1 'polypeptide(L)'
;MRHQDCQQPLRIFSHIAPYMGGPEKIMNTNGAGDGALAALLHYITANNFHRQKVPNSSKHAREYLTYSSLAQVCKYANRVSYQVLNQHSPRLTRGLPEREDSLEESYWDR
;
A
#
# COMPACT_ATOMS: atom_id res chain seq x y z
N MET A 1 -4.40 4.52 -13.14
CA MET A 1 -5.12 4.19 -14.39
C MET A 1 -4.20 3.29 -15.20
N ARG A 2 -4.71 2.38 -16.04
CA ARG A 2 -3.85 1.64 -16.97
C ARG A 2 -3.54 2.53 -18.17
N HIS A 3 -2.46 2.23 -18.89
CA HIS A 3 -2.05 3.02 -20.06
C HIS A 3 -3.20 3.21 -21.07
N GLN A 4 -3.91 2.12 -21.37
CA GLN A 4 -5.05 2.12 -22.30
C GLN A 4 -6.24 3.01 -21.85
N ASP A 5 -6.33 3.32 -20.55
CA ASP A 5 -7.43 4.12 -20.01
C ASP A 5 -7.05 5.63 -19.97
N CYS A 6 -5.82 6.01 -20.37
CA CYS A 6 -5.31 7.38 -20.32
C CYS A 6 -5.38 8.08 -21.69
N GLN A 7 -5.90 9.31 -21.73
CA GLN A 7 -5.85 10.17 -22.93
C GLN A 7 -4.43 10.67 -23.22
N GLN A 8 -3.73 11.13 -22.19
CA GLN A 8 -2.34 11.59 -22.24
C GLN A 8 -1.59 10.95 -21.07
N PRO A 9 -0.97 9.76 -21.28
CA PRO A 9 -0.32 9.04 -20.20
C PRO A 9 0.95 9.78 -19.74
N LEU A 10 1.05 10.00 -18.43
CA LEU A 10 2.25 10.55 -17.79
C LEU A 10 2.89 9.48 -16.91
N ARG A 11 4.21 9.33 -17.03
CA ARG A 11 4.98 8.47 -16.13
C ARG A 11 5.12 9.16 -14.77
N ILE A 12 4.80 8.44 -13.72
CA ILE A 12 4.96 8.86 -12.34
C ILE A 12 5.71 7.76 -11.59
N PHE A 13 6.53 8.18 -10.63
CA PHE A 13 7.38 7.30 -9.86
C PHE A 13 7.24 7.62 -8.38
N SER A 14 7.45 6.63 -7.53
CA SER A 14 7.47 6.78 -6.08
C SER A 14 8.52 5.84 -5.50
N HIS A 15 9.23 6.33 -4.50
CA HIS A 15 10.23 5.59 -3.74
C HIS A 15 9.99 5.85 -2.26
N ILE A 16 10.24 4.85 -1.42
CA ILE A 16 10.14 4.98 0.03
C ILE A 16 11.31 4.23 0.69
N ALA A 17 11.92 4.85 1.70
CA ALA A 17 12.94 4.19 2.52
C ALA A 17 12.30 3.13 3.44
N PRO A 18 13.08 2.14 3.92
CA PRO A 18 12.58 1.12 4.84
C PRO A 18 11.88 1.72 6.06
N TYR A 19 10.74 1.13 6.44
CA TYR A 19 9.96 1.55 7.60
C TYR A 19 10.83 1.53 8.87
N MET A 20 10.81 2.63 9.65
CA MET A 20 11.65 2.84 10.85
C MET A 20 13.16 2.63 10.62
N GLY A 21 13.65 2.86 9.40
CA GLY A 21 15.06 2.61 9.05
C GLY A 21 15.39 1.13 8.77
N GLY A 22 14.40 0.25 8.85
CA GLY A 22 14.56 -1.20 8.71
C GLY A 22 14.60 -1.90 10.08
N PRO A 23 14.41 -3.23 10.11
CA PRO A 23 14.43 -3.98 11.36
C PRO A 23 15.85 -4.07 11.91
N GLU A 24 16.00 -4.03 13.23
CA GLU A 24 17.30 -4.24 13.91
C GLU A 24 17.91 -5.60 13.54
N LYS A 25 17.06 -6.62 13.39
CA LYS A 25 17.43 -7.95 12.91
C LYS A 25 16.49 -8.39 11.79
N ILE A 26 17.07 -8.75 10.64
CA ILE A 26 16.33 -9.38 9.55
C ILE A 26 16.17 -10.86 9.89
N MET A 27 14.92 -11.31 10.03
CA MET A 27 14.59 -12.70 10.30
C MET A 27 14.45 -13.51 9.02
N ASN A 28 13.90 -12.90 7.97
CA ASN A 28 13.76 -13.50 6.64
C ASN A 28 13.54 -12.43 5.56
N THR A 29 14.28 -12.47 4.46
CA THR A 29 14.02 -11.63 3.28
C THR A 29 13.03 -12.26 2.30
N ASN A 30 12.91 -13.59 2.30
CA ASN A 30 12.00 -14.31 1.43
C ASN A 30 10.55 -13.98 1.81
N GLY A 31 9.73 -13.67 0.81
CA GLY A 31 8.34 -13.28 1.02
C GLY A 31 8.13 -11.81 1.39
N ALA A 32 9.17 -11.02 1.67
CA ALA A 32 8.99 -9.58 1.95
C ALA A 32 8.42 -8.84 0.73
N GLY A 33 8.89 -9.19 -0.47
CA GLY A 33 8.34 -8.70 -1.73
C GLY A 33 6.91 -9.20 -2.00
N ASP A 34 6.63 -10.46 -1.66
CA ASP A 34 5.29 -11.05 -1.82
C ASP A 34 4.27 -10.36 -0.91
N GLY A 35 4.67 -10.00 0.31
CA GLY A 35 3.88 -9.19 1.22
C GLY A 35 3.62 -7.78 0.67
N ALA A 36 4.63 -7.10 0.13
CA ALA A 36 4.45 -5.81 -0.55
C ALA A 36 3.49 -5.92 -1.74
N LEU A 37 3.59 -6.98 -2.53
CA LEU A 37 2.67 -7.25 -3.63
C LEU A 37 1.24 -7.44 -3.13
N ALA A 38 1.02 -8.17 -2.04
CA ALA A 38 -0.29 -8.33 -1.43
C ALA A 38 -0.91 -6.98 -1.02
N ALA A 39 -0.10 -6.05 -0.49
CA ALA A 39 -0.54 -4.69 -0.16
C ALA A 39 -0.99 -3.88 -1.40
N LEU A 40 -0.27 -4.00 -2.53
CA LEU A 40 -0.67 -3.40 -3.80
C LEU A 40 -2.00 -3.99 -4.30
N LEU A 41 -2.12 -5.33 -4.28
CA LEU A 41 -3.35 -6.03 -4.68
C LEU A 41 -4.54 -5.61 -3.83
N HIS A 42 -4.33 -5.38 -2.53
CA HIS A 42 -5.36 -4.87 -1.63
C HIS A 42 -5.87 -3.49 -2.10
N TYR A 43 -4.99 -2.56 -2.48
CA TYR A 43 -5.41 -1.24 -2.99
C TYR A 43 -6.12 -1.28 -4.35
N ILE A 44 -5.79 -2.24 -5.22
CA ILE A 44 -6.51 -2.47 -6.48
C ILE A 44 -7.92 -2.99 -6.19
N THR A 45 -8.03 -3.98 -5.30
CA THR A 45 -9.32 -4.56 -4.90
C THR A 45 -10.20 -3.56 -4.16
N ALA A 46 -9.61 -2.74 -3.27
CA ALA A 46 -10.33 -1.68 -2.56
C ALA A 46 -10.97 -0.67 -3.52
N ASN A 47 -10.31 -0.35 -4.63
CA ASN A 47 -10.87 0.54 -5.66
C ASN A 47 -12.11 -0.07 -6.31
N ASN A 48 -12.04 -1.36 -6.66
CA ASN A 48 -13.17 -2.08 -7.24
C ASN A 48 -14.34 -2.19 -6.26
N PHE A 49 -14.04 -2.56 -5.01
CA PHE A 49 -15.04 -2.67 -3.95
C PHE A 49 -15.74 -1.33 -3.68
N HIS A 50 -14.96 -0.26 -3.48
CA HIS A 50 -15.51 1.06 -3.20
C HIS A 50 -16.34 1.57 -4.38
N ARG A 51 -15.93 1.31 -5.63
CA ARG A 51 -16.71 1.68 -6.81
C ARG A 51 -18.06 0.99 -6.88
N GLN A 52 -18.11 -0.30 -6.55
CA GLN A 52 -19.37 -1.05 -6.53
C GLN A 52 -20.32 -0.56 -5.44
N LYS A 53 -19.77 -0.13 -4.28
CA LYS A 53 -20.58 0.31 -3.13
C LYS A 53 -20.99 1.78 -3.21
N VAL A 54 -20.14 2.63 -3.77
CA VAL A 54 -20.34 4.09 -3.83
C VAL A 54 -20.00 4.61 -5.24
N PRO A 55 -20.77 4.23 -6.27
CA PRO A 55 -20.43 4.51 -7.66
C PRO A 55 -20.35 6.02 -8.00
N ASN A 56 -21.12 6.85 -7.28
CA ASN A 56 -21.17 8.30 -7.48
C ASN A 56 -20.10 9.08 -6.70
N SER A 57 -19.14 8.39 -6.06
CA SER A 57 -18.05 9.05 -5.35
C SER A 57 -17.12 9.79 -6.31
N SER A 58 -16.61 10.95 -5.88
CA SER A 58 -15.54 11.67 -6.58
C SER A 58 -14.27 10.83 -6.78
N LYS A 59 -14.08 9.76 -5.97
CA LYS A 59 -13.02 8.77 -6.12
C LYS A 59 -13.09 7.97 -7.43
N HIS A 60 -14.18 8.04 -8.18
CA HIS A 60 -14.36 7.32 -9.44
C HIS A 60 -14.60 8.24 -10.63
N ALA A 61 -14.22 9.51 -10.53
CA ALA A 61 -14.28 10.47 -11.64
C ALA A 61 -13.46 10.02 -12.87
N ARG A 62 -12.54 9.06 -12.72
CA ARG A 62 -11.78 8.40 -13.79
C ARG A 62 -11.60 6.92 -13.48
N GLU A 63 -11.16 6.17 -14.49
CA GLU A 63 -10.79 4.76 -14.40
C GLU A 63 -9.47 4.52 -13.67
N TYR A 64 -9.42 4.87 -12.38
CA TYR A 64 -8.25 4.63 -11.53
C TYR A 64 -8.01 3.13 -11.34
N LEU A 65 -6.74 2.75 -11.19
CA LEU A 65 -6.31 1.36 -11.02
C LEU A 65 -6.19 0.99 -9.53
N THR A 66 -5.52 1.84 -8.77
CA THR A 66 -5.39 1.73 -7.31
C THR A 66 -6.30 2.76 -6.65
N TYR A 67 -6.80 2.43 -5.45
CA TYR A 67 -7.67 3.34 -4.69
C TYR A 67 -6.90 4.56 -4.13
N SER A 68 -5.62 4.34 -3.82
CA SER A 68 -4.70 5.34 -3.29
C SER A 68 -3.59 5.70 -4.28
N SER A 69 -2.88 6.80 -4.00
CA SER A 69 -1.73 7.25 -4.81
C SER A 69 -0.54 6.29 -4.68
N LEU A 70 0.41 6.38 -5.62
CA LEU A 70 1.64 5.56 -5.56
C LEU A 70 2.40 5.76 -4.23
N ALA A 71 2.46 6.99 -3.70
CA ALA A 71 3.13 7.27 -2.42
C ALA A 71 2.47 6.54 -1.25
N GLN A 72 1.13 6.56 -1.18
CA GLN A 72 0.38 5.85 -0.14
C GLN A 72 0.48 4.33 -0.29
N VAL A 73 0.45 3.82 -1.53
CA VAL A 73 0.68 2.40 -1.82
C VAL A 73 2.08 1.98 -1.37
N CYS A 74 3.12 2.76 -1.68
CA CYS A 74 4.48 2.54 -1.20
C CYS A 74 4.55 2.53 0.33
N LYS A 75 3.88 3.48 1.01
CA LYS A 75 3.79 3.53 2.48
C LYS A 75 3.27 2.21 3.06
N TYR A 76 2.14 1.72 2.53
CA TYR A 76 1.52 0.49 2.99
C TYR A 76 2.36 -0.76 2.66
N ALA A 77 2.83 -0.89 1.40
CA ALA A 77 3.64 -2.02 0.97
C ALA A 77 4.95 -2.13 1.77
N ASN A 78 5.63 -1.01 2.01
CA ASN A 78 6.83 -0.93 2.85
C ASN A 78 6.56 -1.45 4.26
N ARG A 79 5.42 -1.06 4.85
CA ARG A 79 5.05 -1.50 6.20
C ARG A 79 4.73 -2.99 6.26
N VAL A 80 4.08 -3.55 5.24
CA VAL A 80 3.82 -4.99 5.15
C VAL A 80 5.12 -5.77 4.96
N SER A 81 6.03 -5.31 4.08
CA SER A 81 7.35 -5.91 3.93
C SER A 81 8.13 -5.90 5.25
N TYR A 82 8.11 -4.79 5.99
CA TYR A 82 8.72 -4.72 7.32
C TYR A 82 8.14 -5.79 8.27
N GLN A 83 6.84 -6.05 8.22
CA GLN A 83 6.23 -7.08 9.06
C GLN A 83 6.74 -8.49 8.71
N VAL A 84 6.91 -8.80 7.43
CA VAL A 84 7.46 -10.08 6.97
C VAL A 84 8.93 -10.21 7.36
N LEU A 85 9.72 -9.14 7.19
CA LEU A 85 11.15 -9.13 7.55
C LEU A 85 11.40 -9.43 9.04
N ASN A 86 10.44 -9.12 9.92
CA ASN A 86 10.51 -9.33 11.37
C ASN A 86 10.01 -10.72 11.83
N GLN A 87 9.78 -11.66 10.92
CA GLN A 87 9.39 -13.03 11.27
C GLN A 87 10.06 -14.08 10.37
N HIS A 88 10.11 -15.33 10.83
CA HIS A 88 10.71 -16.43 10.07
C HIS A 88 9.84 -16.87 8.89
N SER A 89 8.52 -16.91 9.07
CA SER A 89 7.57 -17.35 8.03
C SER A 89 7.40 -16.26 6.96
N PRO A 90 7.35 -16.61 5.66
CA PRO A 90 6.99 -15.65 4.61
C PRO A 90 5.50 -15.27 4.62
N ARG A 91 4.66 -15.98 5.41
CA ARG A 91 3.21 -15.75 5.50
C ARG A 91 2.87 -15.07 6.81
N LEU A 92 2.20 -13.92 6.74
CA LEU A 92 1.59 -13.27 7.89
C LEU A 92 0.36 -14.05 8.35
N THR A 93 0.18 -14.18 9.66
CA THR A 93 -1.00 -14.80 10.28
C THR A 93 -1.96 -13.78 10.89
N ARG A 94 -1.57 -12.50 10.92
CA ARG A 94 -2.34 -11.37 11.43
C ARG A 94 -2.18 -10.16 10.52
N GLY A 95 -3.21 -9.31 10.49
CA GLY A 95 -3.16 -8.02 9.81
C GLY A 95 -2.24 -7.02 10.52
N LEU A 96 -2.04 -5.87 9.87
CA LEU A 96 -1.45 -4.71 10.54
C LEU A 96 -2.47 -4.13 11.55
N PRO A 97 -2.01 -3.52 12.65
CA PRO A 97 -2.88 -2.77 13.54
C PRO A 97 -3.54 -1.58 12.80
N GLU A 98 -4.74 -1.18 13.24
CA GLU A 98 -5.50 -0.09 12.62
C GLU A 98 -4.88 1.29 12.86
N ARG A 99 -4.06 1.42 13.92
CA ARG A 99 -3.33 2.64 14.27
C ARG A 99 -1.88 2.29 14.56
N GLU A 100 -0.96 3.11 14.05
CA GLU A 100 0.48 2.99 14.28
C GLU A 100 1.08 4.37 14.55
N ASP A 101 1.87 4.47 15.62
CA ASP A 101 2.44 5.73 16.12
C ASP A 101 3.29 6.48 15.08
N SER A 102 3.82 5.79 14.08
CA SER A 102 4.65 6.37 13.02
C SER A 102 3.85 6.96 11.85
N LEU A 103 2.55 6.69 11.75
CA LEU A 103 1.77 7.02 10.57
C LEU A 103 1.04 8.37 10.68
N GLU A 104 0.92 8.98 11.86
CA GLU A 104 -0.26 9.83 12.08
C GLU A 104 -0.29 10.85 13.23
N GLU A 105 0.81 11.36 13.78
CA GLU A 105 0.69 12.58 14.64
C GLU A 105 0.21 13.79 13.80
N SER A 106 0.84 14.06 12.66
CA SER A 106 0.50 15.27 11.87
C SER A 106 -0.85 15.25 11.12
N TYR A 107 -1.56 14.12 11.06
CA TYR A 107 -2.81 13.98 10.28
C TYR A 107 -4.07 13.91 11.15
N TRP A 108 -3.98 13.50 12.42
CA TRP A 108 -5.12 13.50 13.35
C TRP A 108 -5.16 14.71 14.29
N ASP A 109 -4.08 15.48 14.43
CA ASP A 109 -4.03 16.68 15.26
C ASP A 109 -4.67 17.93 14.61
N ARG A 110 -5.53 17.73 13.60
CA ARG A 110 -6.33 18.79 12.96
C ARG A 110 -7.81 18.48 12.97
#